data_AF-A0A351K2Y3-F1
#
_entry.id   AF-A0A351K2Y3-F1
#
_cell.length_a   1.000
_cell.length_b   1.000
_cell.length_c   1.000
_cell.angle_alpha   90.00
_cell.angle_beta   90.00
_cell.angle_gamma   90.00
#
_symmetry.space_group_name_H-M   'P 1'
#
loop_
_entity.id
_entity.type
_entity.pdbx_description
1 polymer ?
#
loop_
_entity_poly.entity_id
_entity_poly.type
_entity_poly.pdbx_seq_one_letter_code
_entity_poly.pdbx_strand_id
1 'polypeptide(L)'
;MTNYDQQTHIGIALGGENGFVGNHQQHCWRWSSDDDPAVNLNPALAPPTAEIAEAIGLPGVVSPLNFSNWFSPTAFQAAVAATKTDDFATRYGLYESIMLEFADQVPVYYSGHTATAIGTESNILGLNGWHVPSGELGIGFPSAEGRWAEVFISS
;
A
#
# COMPACT_ATOMS: atom_id res chain seq x y z
N MET A 1 -21.47 6.24 21.13
CA MET A 1 -20.64 5.99 19.93
C MET A 1 -21.45 5.15 18.97
N THR A 2 -21.84 5.72 17.83
CA THR A 2 -22.39 4.96 16.71
C THR A 2 -21.20 4.51 15.87
N ASN A 3 -20.93 3.20 15.82
CA ASN A 3 -19.94 2.66 14.90
C ASN A 3 -20.46 2.86 13.48
N TYR A 4 -19.85 3.77 12.73
CA TYR A 4 -20.06 3.84 11.29
C TYR A 4 -19.36 2.65 10.65
N ASP A 5 -20.00 2.00 9.68
CA ASP A 5 -19.32 1.02 8.83
C ASP A 5 -18.11 1.68 8.14
N GLN A 6 -17.05 0.90 7.89
CA GLN A 6 -15.78 1.41 7.39
C GLN A 6 -15.94 2.24 6.11
N GLN A 7 -16.86 1.86 5.20
CA GLN A 7 -17.12 2.63 3.99
C GLN A 7 -17.77 3.99 4.30
N THR A 8 -18.68 4.04 5.27
CA THR A 8 -19.33 5.29 5.69
C THR A 8 -18.33 6.21 6.39
N HIS A 9 -17.44 5.65 7.21
CA HIS A 9 -16.35 6.40 7.83
C HIS A 9 -15.39 6.98 6.78
N ILE A 10 -14.97 6.19 5.79
CA ILE A 10 -14.10 6.64 4.70
C ILE A 10 -14.76 7.77 3.88
N GLY A 11 -16.03 7.61 3.50
CA GLY A 11 -16.75 8.61 2.70
C GLY A 11 -17.01 9.93 3.44
N ILE A 12 -17.20 9.91 4.76
CA ILE A 12 -17.37 11.12 5.58
C ILE A 12 -16.03 11.74 5.96
N ALA A 13 -15.03 10.91 6.28
CA ALA A 13 -13.73 11.36 6.75
C ALA A 13 -12.92 11.99 5.61
N LEU A 14 -12.99 11.43 4.41
CA LEU A 14 -12.26 11.95 3.26
C LEU A 14 -13.13 12.86 2.39
N GLY A 15 -14.44 12.90 2.56
CA GLY A 15 -15.31 13.57 1.59
C GLY A 15 -15.45 12.75 0.30
N GLY A 16 -16.46 13.10 -0.51
CA GLY A 16 -16.86 12.32 -1.68
C GLY A 16 -16.13 12.66 -2.99
N GLU A 17 -15.31 13.72 -3.01
CA GLU A 17 -14.59 14.19 -4.21
C GLU A 17 -13.08 13.96 -4.09
N ASN A 18 -12.39 13.86 -5.23
CA ASN A 18 -10.93 13.65 -5.30
C ASN A 18 -10.19 14.89 -4.80
N GLY A 19 -9.57 14.76 -3.64
CA GLY A 19 -8.99 15.85 -2.86
C GLY A 19 -9.07 15.57 -1.36
N PHE A 20 -9.83 14.56 -0.97
CA PHE A 20 -9.95 14.06 0.39
C PHE A 20 -10.20 15.16 1.44
N VAL A 21 -10.95 16.20 1.06
CA VAL A 21 -11.28 17.36 1.91
C VAL A 21 -12.52 17.03 2.74
N GLY A 22 -12.42 16.00 3.58
CA GLY A 22 -13.48 15.69 4.54
C GLY A 22 -13.38 16.54 5.82
N ASN A 23 -14.21 16.22 6.80
CA ASN A 23 -14.29 17.02 8.05
C ASN A 23 -13.09 16.82 9.00
N HIS A 24 -12.20 15.87 8.71
CA HIS A 24 -11.04 15.58 9.53
C HIS A 24 -9.77 15.94 8.77
N GLN A 25 -8.84 16.63 9.43
CA GLN A 25 -7.58 17.08 8.82
C GLN A 25 -6.48 16.00 8.85
N GLN A 26 -6.71 14.89 9.55
CA GLN A 26 -5.74 13.81 9.74
C GLN A 26 -6.47 12.46 9.72
N HIS A 27 -5.86 11.48 9.05
CA HIS A 27 -6.38 10.13 8.92
C HIS A 27 -5.32 9.11 9.30
N CYS A 28 -5.73 8.08 10.02
CA CYS A 28 -4.90 6.91 10.28
C CYS A 28 -5.22 5.85 9.23
N TRP A 29 -4.22 5.51 8.42
CA TRP A 29 -4.32 4.45 7.42
C TRP A 29 -3.51 3.24 7.85
N ARG A 30 -4.01 2.06 7.51
CA ARG A 30 -3.20 0.85 7.44
C ARG A 30 -3.03 0.52 5.96
N TRP A 31 -1.78 0.46 5.53
CA TRP A 31 -1.42 -0.13 4.23
C TRP A 31 -0.62 -1.41 4.47
N SER A 32 -0.70 -2.35 3.54
CA SER A 32 0.10 -3.57 3.60
C SER A 32 1.51 -3.31 3.08
N SER A 33 2.45 -4.15 3.45
CA SER A 33 3.71 -4.29 2.71
C SER A 33 3.49 -5.34 1.62
N ASP A 34 3.55 -4.91 0.37
CA ASP A 34 3.92 -5.80 -0.72
C ASP A 34 5.45 -5.89 -0.77
N ASP A 35 5.98 -7.05 -1.14
CA ASP A 35 7.43 -7.27 -1.26
C ASP A 35 8.11 -6.27 -2.22
N ASP A 36 7.31 -5.63 -3.08
CA ASP A 36 7.74 -4.61 -4.02
C ASP A 36 7.18 -3.21 -3.68
N PRO A 37 8.04 -2.20 -3.47
CA PRO A 37 7.60 -0.84 -3.14
C PRO A 37 6.71 -0.20 -4.21
N ALA A 38 6.79 -0.63 -5.47
CA ALA A 38 6.00 -0.08 -6.57
C ALA A 38 4.50 -0.26 -6.37
N VAL A 39 4.08 -1.33 -5.68
CA VAL A 39 2.65 -1.64 -5.52
C VAL A 39 1.96 -0.59 -4.66
N ASN A 40 2.66 -0.07 -3.64
CA ASN A 40 2.08 0.89 -2.70
C ASN A 40 2.57 2.33 -2.94
N LEU A 41 3.87 2.54 -3.16
CA LEU A 41 4.42 3.90 -3.28
C LEU A 41 4.05 4.58 -4.59
N ASN A 42 4.13 3.89 -5.73
CA ASN A 42 3.88 4.52 -7.02
C ASN A 42 2.45 5.12 -7.13
N PRO A 43 1.37 4.39 -6.78
CA PRO A 43 0.05 5.01 -6.79
C PRO A 43 -0.13 6.06 -5.69
N ALA A 44 0.60 5.99 -4.57
CA ALA A 44 0.57 7.05 -3.55
C ALA A 44 1.28 8.34 -3.99
N LEU A 45 2.09 8.31 -5.06
CA LEU A 45 2.82 9.45 -5.61
C LEU A 45 2.17 10.06 -6.85
N ALA A 46 1.17 9.40 -7.43
CA ALA A 46 0.39 9.96 -8.53
C ALA A 46 -0.40 11.20 -8.05
N PRO A 47 -0.76 12.12 -8.97
CA PRO A 47 -1.53 13.32 -8.63
C PRO A 47 -2.79 12.99 -7.81
N PRO A 48 -3.03 13.67 -6.68
CA PRO A 48 -4.20 13.40 -5.84
C PRO A 48 -5.49 14.03 -6.40
N THR A 49 -5.37 15.04 -7.27
CA THR A 49 -6.52 15.74 -7.88
C THR A 49 -6.33 15.95 -9.38
N ALA A 50 -7.46 16.15 -10.08
CA ALA A 50 -7.45 16.41 -11.52
C ALA A 50 -6.73 17.73 -11.85
N GLU A 51 -6.85 18.75 -10.99
CA GLU A 51 -6.20 20.05 -11.17
C GLU A 51 -4.68 19.92 -11.14
N ILE A 52 -4.14 19.12 -10.22
CA ILE A 52 -2.69 18.85 -10.16
C ILE A 52 -2.25 18.05 -11.39
N ALA A 53 -3.05 17.06 -11.80
CA ALA A 53 -2.76 16.25 -12.98
C ALA A 53 -2.72 17.09 -14.27
N GLU A 54 -3.68 18.00 -14.45
CA GLU A 54 -3.70 18.98 -15.55
C GLU A 54 -2.49 19.92 -15.50
N ALA A 55 -2.15 20.44 -14.31
CA ALA A 55 -1.04 21.39 -14.14
C ALA A 55 0.33 20.81 -14.52
N ILE A 56 0.51 19.48 -14.42
CA ILE A 56 1.74 18.80 -14.83
C ILE A 56 1.67 18.18 -16.23
N GLY A 57 0.59 18.42 -16.97
CA GLY A 57 0.42 17.91 -18.34
C GLY A 57 0.10 16.41 -18.42
N LEU A 58 -0.51 15.84 -17.38
CA LEU A 58 -0.95 14.44 -17.32
C LEU A 58 -2.46 14.34 -16.99
N PRO A 59 -3.34 14.91 -17.85
CA PRO A 59 -4.78 14.92 -17.60
C PRO A 59 -5.32 13.50 -17.39
N GLY A 60 -6.15 13.32 -16.37
CA GLY A 60 -6.77 12.04 -16.03
C GLY A 60 -5.89 11.07 -15.24
N VAL A 61 -4.61 11.37 -15.03
CA VAL A 61 -3.73 10.56 -14.17
C VAL A 61 -3.90 11.03 -12.73
N VAL A 62 -4.92 10.49 -12.06
CA VAL A 62 -5.22 10.74 -10.65
C VAL A 62 -5.21 9.45 -9.85
N SER A 63 -4.80 9.50 -8.59
CA SER A 63 -4.80 8.33 -7.71
C SER A 63 -5.48 8.60 -6.37
N PRO A 64 -6.56 7.86 -6.04
CA PRO A 64 -7.15 7.91 -4.71
C PRO A 64 -6.27 7.26 -3.64
N LEU A 65 -5.18 6.59 -4.02
CA LEU A 65 -4.22 6.03 -3.05
C LEU A 65 -3.22 7.08 -2.56
N ASN A 66 -3.17 8.28 -3.16
CA ASN A 66 -2.48 9.42 -2.60
C ASN A 66 -3.33 10.10 -1.52
N PHE A 67 -3.60 9.37 -0.43
CA PHE A 67 -4.46 9.81 0.67
C PHE A 67 -3.87 10.96 1.50
N SER A 68 -2.58 11.25 1.33
CA SER A 68 -1.93 12.39 1.98
C SER A 68 -2.20 13.72 1.26
N ASN A 69 -2.71 13.66 0.02
CA ASN A 69 -2.82 14.79 -0.90
C ASN A 69 -1.50 15.53 -1.15
N TRP A 70 -0.36 14.93 -0.80
CA TRP A 70 0.95 15.50 -1.06
C TRP A 70 1.41 15.12 -2.47
N PHE A 71 1.95 16.07 -3.21
CA PHE A 71 2.44 15.82 -4.55
C PHE A 71 3.80 16.48 -4.80
N SER A 72 4.76 15.66 -5.22
CA SER A 72 6.07 16.09 -5.69
C SER A 72 6.28 15.59 -7.12
N PRO A 73 6.47 16.49 -8.10
CA PRO A 73 6.83 16.10 -9.47
C PRO A 73 8.09 15.24 -9.53
N THR A 74 9.07 15.52 -8.64
CA THR A 74 10.34 14.80 -8.55
C THR A 74 10.13 13.36 -8.09
N ALA A 75 9.43 13.17 -6.96
CA ALA A 75 9.14 11.84 -6.44
C ALA A 75 8.28 11.02 -7.42
N PHE A 76 7.29 11.64 -8.06
CA PHE A 76 6.47 10.99 -9.08
C PHE A 76 7.30 10.54 -10.30
N GLN A 77 8.20 11.38 -10.80
CA GLN A 77 9.08 11.02 -11.91
C GLN A 77 10.05 9.88 -11.54
N ALA A 78 10.57 9.89 -10.31
CA ALA A 78 11.41 8.80 -9.80
C ALA A 78 10.63 7.47 -9.75
N ALA A 79 9.37 7.50 -9.30
CA ALA A 79 8.50 6.32 -9.28
C ALA A 79 8.21 5.79 -10.69
N VAL A 80 7.99 6.67 -11.66
CA VAL A 80 7.82 6.31 -13.08
C VAL A 80 9.13 5.77 -13.69
N ALA A 81 10.29 6.30 -13.31
CA ALA A 81 11.57 5.77 -13.76
C ALA A 81 11.84 4.37 -13.19
N ALA A 82 11.43 4.13 -11.94
CA ALA A 82 11.63 2.85 -11.26
C ALA A 82 10.86 1.69 -11.92
N THR A 83 9.78 1.96 -12.66
CA THR A 83 9.04 0.95 -13.45
C THR A 83 9.66 0.66 -14.82
N LYS A 84 10.68 1.43 -15.23
CA LYS A 84 11.30 1.36 -16.56
C LYS A 84 12.71 0.76 -16.52
N THR A 85 13.14 0.25 -15.37
CA THR A 85 14.47 -0.35 -15.17
C THR A 85 14.34 -1.69 -14.47
N ASP A 86 15.22 -2.61 -14.86
CA ASP A 86 15.44 -3.92 -14.23
C ASP A 86 16.75 -3.97 -13.44
N ASP A 87 17.55 -2.90 -13.46
CA ASP A 87 18.78 -2.80 -12.68
C ASP A 87 18.47 -2.48 -11.21
N PHE A 88 18.83 -3.40 -10.32
CA PHE A 88 18.51 -3.29 -8.90
C PHE A 88 19.10 -2.04 -8.25
N ALA A 89 20.37 -1.70 -8.55
CA ALA A 89 21.03 -0.56 -7.93
C ALA A 89 20.37 0.77 -8.34
N THR A 90 20.03 0.91 -9.63
CA THR A 90 19.28 2.05 -10.15
C THR A 90 17.91 2.15 -9.50
N ARG A 91 17.17 1.03 -9.45
CA ARG A 91 15.82 0.98 -8.87
C ARG A 91 15.82 1.31 -7.37
N TYR A 92 16.81 0.79 -6.64
CA TYR A 92 17.02 1.10 -5.23
C TYR A 92 17.23 2.60 -5.01
N GLY A 93 18.15 3.23 -5.75
CA GLY A 93 18.43 4.65 -5.60
C GLY A 93 17.22 5.55 -5.91
N LEU A 94 16.38 5.14 -6.87
CA LEU A 94 15.12 5.85 -7.17
C LEU A 94 14.16 5.81 -5.97
N TYR A 95 13.92 4.64 -5.38
CA TYR A 95 13.07 4.53 -4.18
C TYR A 95 13.70 5.19 -2.95
N GLU A 96 15.02 5.13 -2.78
CA GLU A 96 15.71 5.83 -1.71
C GLU A 96 15.50 7.35 -1.81
N SER A 97 15.64 7.93 -3.00
CA SER A 97 15.43 9.38 -3.21
C SER A 97 13.99 9.82 -2.89
N ILE A 98 12.99 9.00 -3.27
CA ILE A 98 11.59 9.21 -2.88
C ILE A 98 11.45 9.22 -1.36
N MET A 99 12.03 8.23 -0.67
CA MET A 99 11.88 8.09 0.78
C MET A 99 12.60 9.20 1.56
N LEU A 100 13.74 9.69 1.06
CA LEU A 100 14.43 10.84 1.65
C LEU A 100 13.58 12.12 1.55
N GLU A 101 12.91 12.35 0.42
CA GLU A 101 11.99 13.48 0.28
C GLU A 101 10.75 13.33 1.18
N PHE A 102 10.20 12.11 1.27
CA PHE A 102 9.11 11.78 2.21
C PHE A 102 9.51 12.07 3.66
N ALA A 103 10.73 11.71 4.05
CA ALA A 103 11.24 11.95 5.40
C ALA A 103 11.45 13.44 5.71
N ASP A 104 11.82 14.24 4.71
CA ASP A 104 12.01 15.69 4.83
C ASP A 104 10.67 16.45 4.91
N GLN A 105 9.72 16.10 4.03
CA GLN A 105 8.45 16.81 3.90
C GLN A 105 7.36 16.29 4.86
N VAL A 106 7.54 15.08 5.40
CA VAL A 106 6.65 14.42 6.38
C VAL A 106 5.17 14.45 5.96
N PRO A 107 4.81 14.00 4.73
CA PRO A 107 3.40 13.97 4.31
C PRO A 107 2.59 12.92 5.07
N VAL A 108 3.27 11.94 5.67
CA VAL A 108 2.67 10.88 6.49
C VAL A 108 3.50 10.69 7.75
N TYR A 109 2.84 10.65 8.91
CA TYR A 109 3.47 10.24 10.16
C TYR A 109 3.41 8.71 10.30
N TYR A 110 4.58 8.05 10.25
CA TYR A 110 4.65 6.61 10.41
C TYR A 110 4.54 6.24 11.90
N SER A 111 3.39 5.70 12.30
CA SER A 111 3.14 5.32 13.70
C SER A 111 3.77 3.97 14.09
N GLY A 112 4.08 3.11 13.12
CA GLY A 112 4.72 1.83 13.33
C GLY A 112 4.34 0.80 12.27
N HIS A 113 4.95 -0.38 12.35
CA HIS A 113 4.54 -1.57 11.61
C HIS A 113 3.79 -2.52 12.55
N THR A 114 2.77 -3.21 12.04
CA THR A 114 2.09 -4.28 12.78
C THR A 114 2.66 -5.60 12.32
N ALA A 115 3.31 -6.36 13.21
CA ALA A 115 3.65 -7.74 12.93
C ALA A 115 2.35 -8.54 12.75
N THR A 116 2.19 -9.21 11.62
CA THR A 116 1.01 -10.01 11.32
C THR A 116 1.28 -11.48 11.64
N ALA A 117 0.33 -12.15 12.29
CA ALA A 117 0.43 -13.56 12.63
C ALA A 117 -0.91 -14.26 12.37
N ILE A 118 -0.86 -15.48 11.83
CA ILE A 118 -1.99 -16.41 11.81
C ILE A 118 -1.72 -17.48 12.88
N GLY A 119 -2.58 -17.53 13.89
CA GLY A 119 -2.60 -18.63 14.86
C GLY A 119 -3.54 -19.74 14.37
N THR A 120 -3.10 -21.00 14.47
CA THR A 120 -3.89 -22.16 14.08
C THR A 120 -3.90 -23.21 15.18
N GLU A 121 -5.02 -23.92 15.35
CA GLU A 121 -5.05 -25.16 16.14
C GLU A 121 -4.17 -26.22 15.47
N SER A 122 -3.60 -27.14 16.25
CA SER A 122 -2.66 -28.14 15.73
C SER A 122 -3.28 -29.13 14.73
N ASN A 123 -4.61 -29.26 14.73
CA ASN A 123 -5.35 -30.10 13.81
C ASN A 123 -5.74 -29.39 12.49
N ILE A 124 -5.42 -28.10 12.34
CA ILE A 124 -5.65 -27.34 11.10
C ILE A 124 -4.37 -27.38 10.26
N LEU A 125 -4.43 -28.08 9.12
CA LEU A 125 -3.32 -28.25 8.19
C LEU A 125 -3.55 -27.45 6.90
N GLY A 126 -2.48 -27.23 6.12
CA GLY A 126 -2.51 -26.47 4.86
C GLY A 126 -2.49 -24.95 5.00
N LEU A 127 -2.47 -24.45 6.24
CA LEU A 127 -2.43 -23.01 6.56
C LEU A 127 -1.00 -22.58 6.93
N ASN A 128 -0.32 -23.28 7.85
CA ASN A 128 1.07 -23.00 8.28
C ASN A 128 2.17 -23.54 7.36
N GLY A 129 1.86 -23.61 6.08
CA GLY A 129 2.72 -24.22 5.07
C GLY A 129 1.88 -24.91 4.02
N TRP A 130 2.27 -24.71 2.77
CA TRP A 130 1.75 -25.43 1.63
C TRP A 130 2.93 -26.03 0.88
N HIS A 131 2.70 -27.06 0.07
CA HIS A 131 3.74 -27.59 -0.80
C HIS A 131 3.47 -27.12 -2.23
N VAL A 132 4.49 -26.57 -2.90
CA VAL A 132 4.41 -26.41 -4.36
C VAL A 132 4.32 -27.80 -5.02
N PRO A 133 3.85 -27.91 -6.28
CA PRO A 133 3.79 -29.20 -6.99
C PRO A 133 5.12 -29.97 -7.05
N SER A 134 6.26 -29.29 -6.87
CA SER A 134 7.59 -29.92 -6.76
C SER A 134 7.86 -30.61 -5.42
N GLY A 135 6.98 -30.47 -4.43
CA GLY A 135 7.14 -31.01 -3.06
C GLY A 135 7.99 -30.13 -2.15
N GLU A 136 8.47 -28.97 -2.60
CA GLU A 136 9.13 -27.98 -1.74
C GLU A 136 8.10 -27.28 -0.84
N LEU A 137 8.49 -26.94 0.39
CA LEU A 137 7.66 -26.18 1.30
C LEU A 137 7.58 -24.72 0.82
N GLY A 138 6.39 -24.28 0.45
CA GLY A 138 6.06 -22.88 0.21
C GLY A 138 5.94 -22.10 1.50
N ILE A 139 6.11 -20.78 1.42
CA ILE A 139 5.92 -19.88 2.56
C ILE A 139 4.42 -19.89 2.89
N GLY A 140 4.04 -20.52 4.00
CA GLY A 140 2.64 -20.69 4.41
C GLY A 140 1.88 -19.39 4.65
N PHE A 141 2.62 -18.32 4.95
CA PHE A 141 2.08 -17.04 5.42
C PHE A 141 2.93 -15.83 5.02
N PRO A 142 3.29 -15.59 3.75
CA PRO A 142 3.76 -14.26 3.38
C PRO A 142 2.68 -13.25 3.81
N SER A 143 3.06 -12.23 4.58
CA SER A 143 2.16 -11.17 5.05
C SER A 143 0.94 -11.63 5.87
N ALA A 144 0.97 -12.82 6.47
CA ALA A 144 -0.19 -13.43 7.17
C ALA A 144 -1.45 -13.55 6.29
N GLU A 145 -1.27 -13.91 5.02
CA GLU A 145 -2.35 -14.21 4.10
C GLU A 145 -2.58 -15.74 4.02
N GLY A 146 -3.73 -16.20 4.51
CA GLY A 146 -4.09 -17.61 4.50
C GLY A 146 -4.65 -18.08 3.15
N ARG A 147 -4.10 -19.17 2.59
CA ARG A 147 -4.65 -19.82 1.38
C ARG A 147 -5.72 -20.85 1.74
N TRP A 148 -6.95 -20.39 1.97
CA TRP A 148 -8.07 -21.22 2.45
C TRP A 148 -8.47 -22.38 1.53
N ALA A 149 -8.08 -22.37 0.26
CA ALA A 149 -8.37 -23.45 -0.69
C ALA A 149 -7.64 -24.76 -0.35
N GLU A 150 -6.57 -24.71 0.44
CA GLU A 150 -5.74 -25.86 0.80
C GLU A 150 -5.90 -26.27 2.28
N VAL A 151 -6.78 -25.59 3.01
CA VAL A 151 -6.97 -25.79 4.45
C VAL A 151 -7.88 -26.98 4.72
N PHE A 152 -7.46 -27.88 5.60
CA PHE A 152 -8.26 -29.02 6.03
C PHE A 152 -8.02 -29.37 7.50
N ILE A 153 -8.97 -30.13 8.07
CA ILE A 153 -8.91 -30.61 9.45
C ILE A 153 -8.38 -32.04 9.44
N SER A 154 -7.34 -32.30 10.23
CA SER A 154 -6.84 -33.65 10.51
C SER A 154 -7.43 -34.17 11.82
N SER A 155 -7.77 -35.45 11.86
CA SER A 155 -8.32 -36.15 13.03
C SER A 155 -7.24 -36.57 14.02
#